data_AF-A0A518CC14-F1
#
_entry.id   AF-A0A518CC14-F1
#
_cell.length_a   1.000
_cell.length_b   1.000
_cell.length_c   1.000
_cell.angle_alpha   90.00
_cell.angle_beta   90.00
_cell.angle_gamma   90.00
#
_symmetry.space_group_name_H-M   'P 1'
#
loop_
_entity.id
_entity.type
_entity.pdbx_description
1 polymer ?
#
loop_
_entity_poly.entity_id
_entity_poly.type
_entity_poly.pdbx_seq_one_letter_code
_entity_poly.pdbx_strand_id
1 'polypeptide(L)'
;MRIHFTWLLLLVVWPATPITAEEAFRTDHSDDEKLPWYQTVPGQFPPQGSAHYFSGELVGKDHIHRTGTIRVSRTDKQRRSHWDLPIDFRMLPYGSLAYHGSPAALKDIPIGTHLHGLWYVKDEGEGTKSLFYNRKSIEADFTKAFRLVDDFTYYQEKNQLWQVDSVDLKEMKLHLVSQAEGEEKPTTIELDLTPATRVYLGKQIATLQDIQPGQNVLFNLTWATLYGVGRCTNLWLDEESRQIAQTQQLAQHRLHQKDRGIAGIIDAVDNQNRILTVTLFGGVDASLLEDFKPNTIAQVCVAEPTLQIYDQVNDKKGGPILSVDPIEKKPGSSGMQIRVQPSLLLEGYRPGRIVRIFPSGWPVVTLPEEETLWPERD
;
A
#
# COMPACT_ATOMS: atom_id res chain seq x y z
N MET A 1 -7.81 22.37 74.33
CA MET A 1 -7.16 22.32 73.00
C MET A 1 -8.08 21.52 72.07
N ARG A 2 -8.95 22.21 71.30
CA ARG A 2 -9.92 21.57 70.40
C ARG A 2 -9.34 21.65 68.98
N ILE A 3 -9.06 20.49 68.38
CA ILE A 3 -8.52 20.40 67.02
C ILE A 3 -9.71 20.20 66.08
N HIS A 4 -9.95 21.17 65.20
CA HIS A 4 -10.93 21.08 64.12
C HIS A 4 -10.35 20.26 62.97
N PHE A 5 -11.08 19.22 62.55
CA PHE A 5 -10.82 18.49 61.31
C PHE A 5 -11.54 19.20 60.16
N THR A 6 -10.78 19.90 59.33
CA THR A 6 -11.26 20.48 58.06
C THR A 6 -11.09 19.42 56.97
N TRP A 7 -12.19 18.90 56.45
CA TRP A 7 -12.19 18.03 55.27
C TRP A 7 -12.02 18.89 54.02
N LEU A 8 -10.88 18.78 53.33
CA LEU A 8 -10.63 19.41 52.04
C LEU A 8 -11.11 18.44 50.94
N LEU A 9 -12.21 18.77 50.28
CA LEU A 9 -12.73 18.02 49.14
C LEU A 9 -11.92 18.43 47.89
N LEU A 10 -10.99 17.57 47.46
CA LEU A 10 -10.24 17.74 46.21
C LEU A 10 -11.12 17.26 45.04
N LEU A 11 -11.71 18.20 44.31
CA LEU A 11 -12.34 17.95 43.02
C LEU A 11 -11.25 17.69 41.97
N VAL A 12 -11.02 16.42 41.65
CA VAL A 12 -10.21 16.01 40.49
C VAL A 12 -11.06 16.26 39.25
N VAL A 13 -10.79 17.36 38.55
CA VAL A 13 -11.35 17.63 37.22
C VAL A 13 -10.47 16.88 36.21
N TRP A 14 -10.91 15.72 35.75
CA TRP A 14 -10.34 15.10 34.56
C TRP A 14 -10.70 15.94 33.34
N PRO A 15 -9.74 16.34 32.48
CA PRO A 15 -10.08 16.90 31.19
C PRO A 15 -10.78 15.82 30.37
N ALA A 16 -12.08 15.99 30.13
CA ALA A 16 -12.81 15.21 29.16
C ALA A 16 -12.25 15.53 27.77
N THR A 17 -11.45 14.63 27.21
CA THR A 17 -11.20 14.60 25.78
C THR A 17 -12.55 14.46 25.08
N PRO A 18 -12.93 15.35 24.15
CA PRO A 18 -14.14 15.14 23.38
C PRO A 18 -13.94 13.86 22.56
N ILE A 19 -14.63 12.80 22.94
CA ILE A 19 -14.82 11.63 22.10
C ILE A 19 -15.70 12.14 20.96
N THR A 20 -15.06 12.49 19.85
CA THR A 20 -15.77 12.68 18.59
C THR A 20 -16.36 11.31 18.27
N ALA A 21 -17.69 11.20 18.28
CA ALA A 21 -18.35 9.98 17.85
C ALA A 21 -17.87 9.69 16.43
N GLU A 22 -17.17 8.57 16.25
CA GLU A 22 -16.73 8.12 14.93
C GLU A 22 -18.01 7.94 14.10
N GLU A 23 -18.19 8.77 13.06
CA GLU A 23 -19.36 8.66 12.20
C GLU A 23 -19.40 7.25 11.61
N ALA A 24 -20.53 6.57 11.75
CA ALA A 24 -20.67 5.22 11.23
C ALA A 24 -20.52 5.24 9.70
N PHE A 25 -19.52 4.53 9.19
CA PHE A 25 -19.27 4.35 7.77
C PHE A 25 -19.56 2.91 7.34
N ARG A 26 -19.89 2.72 6.07
CA ARG A 26 -20.05 1.39 5.48
C ARG A 26 -18.72 0.66 5.43
N THR A 27 -18.77 -0.65 5.67
CA THR A 27 -17.63 -1.57 5.54
C THR A 27 -18.08 -2.78 4.72
N ASP A 28 -17.13 -3.58 4.24
CA ASP A 28 -17.43 -4.83 3.53
C ASP A 28 -18.12 -5.90 4.39
N HIS A 29 -18.06 -5.75 5.71
CA HIS A 29 -18.63 -6.68 6.68
C HIS A 29 -19.95 -6.19 7.28
N SER A 30 -20.35 -4.95 7.00
CA SER A 30 -21.61 -4.40 7.51
C SER A 30 -22.75 -4.72 6.55
N ASP A 31 -23.83 -5.30 7.09
CA ASP A 31 -25.08 -5.53 6.35
C ASP A 31 -25.88 -4.24 6.13
N ASP A 32 -25.49 -3.11 6.75
CA ASP A 32 -26.19 -1.84 6.61
C ASP A 32 -25.76 -1.07 5.35
N GLU A 33 -26.44 -1.36 4.25
CA GLU A 33 -26.20 -0.70 2.96
C GLU A 33 -26.55 0.80 2.95
N LYS A 34 -27.24 1.32 3.98
CA LYS A 34 -27.64 2.73 4.05
C LYS A 34 -26.51 3.63 4.53
N LEU A 35 -25.49 3.07 5.19
CA LEU A 35 -24.33 3.85 5.59
C LEU A 35 -23.54 4.30 4.35
N PRO A 36 -23.05 5.54 4.31
CA PRO A 36 -22.16 5.99 3.25
C PRO A 36 -20.78 5.33 3.42
N TRP A 37 -20.08 5.13 2.30
CA TRP A 37 -18.66 4.78 2.34
C TRP A 37 -17.83 5.94 2.90
N TYR A 38 -16.74 5.62 3.59
CA TYR A 38 -15.87 6.61 4.20
C TYR A 38 -15.19 7.51 3.15
N GLN A 39 -15.29 8.82 3.33
CA GLN A 39 -14.61 9.82 2.52
C GLN A 39 -13.27 10.21 3.15
N THR A 40 -12.18 10.03 2.41
CA THR A 40 -10.84 10.41 2.89
C THR A 40 -10.72 11.91 3.10
N VAL A 41 -10.17 12.31 4.24
CA VAL A 41 -9.88 13.73 4.53
C VAL A 41 -8.43 14.04 4.15
N PRO A 42 -8.16 15.08 3.33
CA PRO A 42 -6.80 15.50 3.03
C PRO A 42 -6.01 15.75 4.30
N GLY A 43 -4.81 15.17 4.34
CA GLY A 43 -3.92 15.34 5.47
C GLY A 43 -4.29 14.52 6.72
N GLN A 44 -5.12 13.48 6.60
CA GLN A 44 -5.45 12.58 7.71
C GLN A 44 -5.38 11.11 7.30
N PHE A 45 -4.99 10.26 8.24
CA PHE A 45 -5.09 8.81 8.07
C PHE A 45 -6.53 8.35 8.28
N PRO A 46 -7.04 7.40 7.47
CA PRO A 46 -8.42 6.94 7.59
C PRO A 46 -8.59 5.97 8.79
N PRO A 47 -9.82 5.76 9.29
CA PRO A 47 -10.13 4.76 10.31
C PRO A 47 -9.82 3.33 9.84
N GLN A 48 -9.56 2.43 10.79
CA GLN A 48 -9.32 1.02 10.47
C GLN A 48 -10.59 0.36 9.91
N GLY A 49 -10.42 -0.47 8.86
CA GLY A 49 -11.53 -1.20 8.24
C GLY A 49 -12.49 -0.36 7.38
N SER A 50 -12.18 0.92 7.15
CA SER A 50 -13.01 1.84 6.37
C SER A 50 -12.86 1.72 4.85
N ALA A 51 -11.85 1.00 4.37
CA ALA A 51 -11.60 0.81 2.95
C ALA A 51 -12.47 -0.32 2.37
N HIS A 52 -12.87 -0.18 1.11
CA HIS A 52 -13.60 -1.18 0.35
C HIS A 52 -12.64 -2.11 -0.41
N TYR A 53 -12.90 -3.41 -0.40
CA TYR A 53 -12.10 -4.42 -1.09
C TYR A 53 -12.69 -4.80 -2.46
N PHE A 54 -11.84 -4.75 -3.47
CA PHE A 54 -12.04 -5.52 -4.71
C PHE A 54 -10.69 -5.83 -5.38
N SER A 55 -10.71 -6.78 -6.32
CA SER A 55 -9.54 -7.20 -7.08
C SER A 55 -9.68 -6.90 -8.57
N GLY A 56 -8.56 -6.95 -9.29
CA GLY A 56 -8.54 -6.76 -10.73
C GLY A 56 -7.15 -6.83 -11.31
N GLU A 57 -7.04 -6.73 -12.63
CA GLU A 57 -5.79 -6.77 -13.36
C GLU A 57 -5.27 -5.35 -13.64
N LEU A 58 -4.00 -5.08 -13.33
CA LEU A 58 -3.34 -3.82 -13.69
C LEU A 58 -3.13 -3.76 -15.20
N VAL A 59 -3.88 -2.92 -15.92
CA VAL A 59 -3.82 -2.83 -17.40
C VAL A 59 -3.12 -1.57 -17.92
N GLY A 60 -2.86 -0.60 -17.03
CA GLY A 60 -2.09 0.60 -17.32
C GLY A 60 -1.55 1.20 -16.03
N LYS A 61 -0.39 1.86 -16.09
CA LYS A 61 0.19 2.54 -14.94
C LYS A 61 1.04 3.73 -15.36
N ASP A 62 1.02 4.74 -14.52
CA ASP A 62 2.00 5.82 -14.47
C ASP A 62 2.61 5.80 -13.06
N HIS A 63 3.82 5.27 -12.96
CA HIS A 63 4.48 5.08 -11.68
C HIS A 63 5.00 6.39 -11.08
N ILE A 64 5.16 7.44 -11.90
CA ILE A 64 5.64 8.76 -11.50
C ILE A 64 4.51 9.47 -10.75
N HIS A 65 3.34 9.56 -11.39
CA HIS A 65 2.15 10.19 -10.81
C HIS A 65 1.39 9.26 -9.84
N ARG A 66 1.87 8.02 -9.67
CA ARG A 66 1.25 6.96 -8.87
C ARG A 66 -0.23 6.74 -9.25
N THR A 67 -0.51 6.69 -10.54
CA THR A 67 -1.84 6.42 -11.09
C THR A 67 -1.83 5.15 -11.96
N GLY A 68 -3.00 4.65 -12.29
CA GLY A 68 -3.11 3.53 -13.21
C GLY A 68 -4.55 3.19 -13.56
N THR A 69 -4.70 2.06 -14.23
CA THR A 69 -5.99 1.53 -14.65
C THR A 69 -6.06 0.06 -14.24
N ILE A 70 -7.13 -0.31 -13.54
CA ILE A 70 -7.38 -1.69 -13.13
C ILE A 70 -8.65 -2.20 -13.83
N ARG A 71 -8.54 -3.36 -14.48
CA ARG A 71 -9.70 -4.10 -15.00
C ARG A 71 -10.28 -4.92 -13.85
N VAL A 72 -11.45 -4.55 -13.37
CA VAL A 72 -12.08 -5.18 -12.21
C VAL A 72 -12.37 -6.66 -12.49
N SER A 73 -12.03 -7.52 -11.53
CA SER A 73 -12.30 -8.96 -11.58
C SER A 73 -13.80 -9.23 -11.69
N ARG A 74 -14.16 -10.27 -12.44
CA ARG A 74 -15.56 -10.64 -12.64
C ARG A 74 -16.14 -11.23 -11.36
N THR A 75 -17.38 -10.83 -11.06
CA THR A 75 -18.15 -11.36 -9.92
C THR A 75 -19.58 -11.63 -10.34
N ASP A 76 -20.29 -12.46 -9.57
CA ASP A 76 -21.72 -12.74 -9.81
C ASP A 76 -22.63 -11.51 -9.62
N LYS A 77 -22.12 -10.45 -8.99
CA LYS A 77 -22.81 -9.17 -8.85
C LYS A 77 -22.86 -8.38 -10.17
N GLN A 78 -21.97 -8.69 -11.12
CA GLN A 78 -21.88 -7.98 -12.39
C GLN A 78 -22.79 -8.59 -13.45
N ARG A 79 -23.47 -7.74 -14.22
CA ARG A 79 -24.11 -8.15 -15.47
C ARG A 79 -23.04 -8.35 -16.54
N ARG A 80 -23.23 -9.28 -17.48
CA ARG A 80 -22.30 -9.55 -18.58
C ARG A 80 -21.86 -8.30 -19.35
N SER A 81 -22.75 -7.32 -19.52
CA SER A 81 -22.45 -6.06 -20.20
C SER A 81 -21.48 -5.14 -19.44
N HIS A 82 -21.25 -5.41 -18.15
CA HIS A 82 -20.38 -4.68 -17.23
C HIS A 82 -19.11 -5.44 -16.88
N TRP A 83 -18.90 -6.64 -17.45
CA TRP A 83 -17.65 -7.36 -17.32
C TRP A 83 -16.52 -6.58 -17.98
N ASP A 84 -15.33 -6.73 -17.41
CA ASP A 84 -14.06 -6.22 -17.95
C ASP A 84 -14.01 -4.69 -18.09
N LEU A 85 -14.93 -3.95 -17.46
CA LEU A 85 -14.90 -2.49 -17.44
C LEU A 85 -13.81 -2.01 -16.48
N PRO A 86 -12.78 -1.31 -16.97
CA PRO A 86 -11.72 -0.79 -16.13
C PRO A 86 -12.16 0.45 -15.37
N ILE A 87 -11.45 0.72 -14.28
CA ILE A 87 -11.47 1.99 -13.58
C ILE A 87 -10.06 2.59 -13.60
N ASP A 88 -9.97 3.91 -13.63
CA ASP A 88 -8.72 4.61 -13.39
C ASP A 88 -8.59 4.89 -11.89
N PHE A 89 -7.37 4.85 -11.39
CA PHE A 89 -7.09 5.10 -9.98
C PHE A 89 -5.90 6.02 -9.77
N ARG A 90 -5.90 6.66 -8.60
CA ARG A 90 -4.73 7.31 -8.01
C ARG A 90 -4.40 6.66 -6.67
N MET A 91 -3.12 6.47 -6.39
CA MET A 91 -2.68 6.06 -5.06
C MET A 91 -2.87 7.22 -4.09
N LEU A 92 -3.34 6.91 -2.88
CA LEU A 92 -3.21 7.83 -1.76
C LEU A 92 -1.71 8.05 -1.44
N PRO A 93 -1.34 9.22 -0.88
CA PRO A 93 0.06 9.50 -0.53
C PRO A 93 0.63 8.45 0.45
N TYR A 94 -0.18 8.08 1.44
CA TYR A 94 0.11 7.02 2.42
C TYR A 94 -0.32 5.62 1.96
N GLY A 95 -0.69 5.48 0.68
CA GLY A 95 -1.08 4.20 0.10
C GLY A 95 0.12 3.26 -0.09
N SER A 96 -0.07 1.99 0.22
CA SER A 96 0.97 0.96 0.21
C SER A 96 0.85 0.00 -0.97
N LEU A 97 1.97 -0.55 -1.41
CA LEU A 97 2.04 -1.57 -2.44
C LEU A 97 2.92 -2.71 -1.93
N ALA A 98 2.57 -3.94 -2.29
CA ALA A 98 3.45 -5.07 -2.07
C ALA A 98 3.43 -6.02 -3.27
N TYR A 99 4.56 -6.67 -3.50
CA TYR A 99 4.78 -7.60 -4.60
C TYR A 99 5.67 -8.71 -4.08
N HIS A 100 5.42 -9.96 -4.49
CA HIS A 100 6.22 -11.11 -4.05
C HIS A 100 6.46 -11.16 -2.53
N GLY A 101 5.45 -10.79 -1.72
CA GLY A 101 5.48 -10.86 -0.26
C GLY A 101 6.28 -9.75 0.42
N SER A 102 6.65 -8.68 -0.29
CA SER A 102 7.42 -7.57 0.28
C SER A 102 6.93 -6.21 -0.23
N PRO A 103 7.16 -5.12 0.52
CA PRO A 103 6.80 -3.78 0.06
C PRO A 103 7.39 -3.44 -1.31
N ALA A 104 6.67 -2.62 -2.07
CA ALA A 104 7.02 -2.30 -3.45
C ALA A 104 6.70 -0.84 -3.82
N ALA A 105 7.28 -0.40 -4.94
CA ALA A 105 6.83 0.78 -5.67
C ALA A 105 5.97 0.36 -6.88
N LEU A 106 5.14 1.27 -7.40
CA LEU A 106 4.26 0.96 -8.53
C LEU A 106 5.04 0.56 -9.79
N LYS A 107 6.28 1.04 -9.93
CA LYS A 107 7.16 0.66 -11.04
C LYS A 107 7.55 -0.82 -11.01
N ASP A 108 7.61 -1.42 -9.83
CA ASP A 108 8.06 -2.81 -9.63
C ASP A 108 7.00 -3.82 -10.09
N ILE A 109 5.71 -3.45 -10.07
CA ILE A 109 4.59 -4.33 -10.39
C ILE A 109 4.34 -4.37 -11.91
N PRO A 110 4.53 -5.50 -12.61
CA PRO A 110 4.29 -5.56 -14.05
C PRO A 110 2.83 -5.30 -14.44
N ILE A 111 2.60 -4.70 -15.61
CA ILE A 111 1.28 -4.67 -16.24
C ILE A 111 0.85 -6.13 -16.52
N GLY A 112 -0.43 -6.42 -16.32
CA GLY A 112 -1.03 -7.74 -16.41
C GLY A 112 -1.08 -8.50 -15.08
N THR A 113 -0.47 -7.96 -14.01
CA THR A 113 -0.53 -8.55 -12.67
C THR A 113 -1.95 -8.41 -12.09
N HIS A 114 -2.51 -9.51 -11.61
CA HIS A 114 -3.72 -9.48 -10.80
C HIS A 114 -3.40 -8.95 -9.40
N LEU A 115 -4.19 -7.99 -8.93
CA LEU A 115 -3.99 -7.26 -7.69
C LEU A 115 -5.25 -7.33 -6.84
N HIS A 116 -5.04 -7.58 -5.55
CA HIS A 116 -6.01 -7.44 -4.48
C HIS A 116 -5.88 -6.04 -3.89
N GLY A 117 -6.96 -5.27 -3.91
CA GLY A 117 -6.92 -3.87 -3.53
C GLY A 117 -7.85 -3.50 -2.38
N LEU A 118 -7.42 -2.47 -1.64
CA LEU A 118 -8.27 -1.71 -0.73
C LEU A 118 -8.38 -0.28 -1.25
N TRP A 119 -9.60 0.23 -1.28
CA TRP A 119 -9.96 1.41 -2.03
C TRP A 119 -10.85 2.35 -1.23
N TYR A 120 -10.74 3.63 -1.53
CA TYR A 120 -11.65 4.66 -1.05
C TYR A 120 -12.41 5.28 -2.21
N VAL A 121 -13.58 5.80 -1.88
CA VAL A 121 -14.43 6.50 -2.83
C VAL A 121 -13.74 7.78 -3.35
N LYS A 122 -14.00 8.09 -4.60
CA LYS A 122 -13.57 9.29 -5.31
C LYS A 122 -13.98 10.57 -4.58
N ASP A 123 -13.34 11.69 -4.92
CA ASP A 123 -13.69 12.98 -4.33
C ASP A 123 -15.09 13.45 -4.78
N GLU A 124 -15.74 14.26 -3.94
CA GLU A 124 -17.01 14.87 -4.31
C GLU A 124 -16.84 15.73 -5.58
N GLY A 125 -17.75 15.57 -6.54
CA GLY A 125 -17.67 16.26 -7.84
C GLY A 125 -16.72 15.61 -8.86
N GLU A 126 -15.92 14.60 -8.48
CA GLU A 126 -15.06 13.87 -9.41
C GLU A 126 -15.92 13.05 -10.40
N GLY A 127 -15.64 13.22 -11.69
CA GLY A 127 -16.31 12.49 -12.76
C GLY A 127 -16.02 10.99 -12.68
N THR A 128 -17.02 10.17 -13.00
CA THR A 128 -16.81 8.73 -13.18
C THR A 128 -16.50 8.44 -14.64
N LYS A 129 -15.40 7.75 -14.91
CA LYS A 129 -15.10 7.24 -16.25
C LYS A 129 -16.24 6.33 -16.73
N SER A 130 -16.79 6.67 -17.90
CA SER A 130 -17.74 5.80 -18.59
C SER A 130 -17.20 5.41 -19.95
N LEU A 131 -17.54 4.20 -20.37
CA LEU A 131 -17.17 3.64 -21.66
C LEU A 131 -18.35 3.71 -22.64
N PHE A 132 -18.16 3.14 -23.84
CA PHE A 132 -19.21 3.03 -24.85
C PHE A 132 -20.56 2.63 -24.25
N TYR A 133 -21.63 3.30 -24.70
CA TYR A 133 -22.98 3.18 -24.15
C TYR A 133 -23.13 3.64 -22.69
N ASN A 134 -22.28 4.57 -22.24
CA ASN A 134 -22.28 5.14 -20.88
C ASN A 134 -22.21 4.09 -19.77
N ARG A 135 -21.49 2.99 -20.03
CA ARG A 135 -21.31 1.90 -19.07
C ARG A 135 -20.22 2.25 -18.07
N LYS A 136 -20.41 1.82 -16.83
CA LYS A 136 -19.48 2.04 -15.72
C LYS A 136 -19.20 0.71 -15.05
N SER A 137 -17.98 0.53 -14.55
CA SER A 137 -17.71 -0.59 -13.65
C SER A 137 -18.62 -0.54 -12.42
N ILE A 138 -18.88 -1.69 -11.80
CA ILE A 138 -19.58 -1.72 -10.51
C ILE A 138 -18.78 -1.01 -9.41
N GLU A 139 -17.46 -0.93 -9.57
CA GLU A 139 -16.53 -0.26 -8.63
C GLU A 139 -16.15 1.16 -9.07
N ALA A 140 -16.91 1.76 -10.00
CA ALA A 140 -16.48 3.00 -10.65
C ALA A 140 -16.42 4.23 -9.74
N ASP A 141 -16.96 4.14 -8.51
CA ASP A 141 -16.83 5.20 -7.52
C ASP A 141 -15.59 5.05 -6.63
N PHE A 142 -14.84 3.95 -6.70
CA PHE A 142 -13.67 3.67 -5.86
C PHE A 142 -12.35 3.91 -6.61
N THR A 143 -11.96 5.18 -6.77
CA THR A 143 -10.79 5.57 -7.59
C THR A 143 -9.53 5.88 -6.77
N LYS A 144 -9.59 5.79 -5.44
CA LYS A 144 -8.44 6.07 -4.56
C LYS A 144 -7.86 4.77 -4.00
N ALA A 145 -6.73 4.33 -4.55
CA ALA A 145 -6.05 3.13 -4.09
C ALA A 145 -5.33 3.38 -2.76
N PHE A 146 -5.70 2.64 -1.72
CA PHE A 146 -5.03 2.64 -0.42
C PHE A 146 -3.99 1.52 -0.31
N ARG A 147 -4.30 0.36 -0.87
CA ARG A 147 -3.40 -0.79 -0.85
C ARG A 147 -3.60 -1.62 -2.11
N LEU A 148 -2.52 -2.07 -2.75
CA LEU A 148 -2.56 -3.07 -3.82
C LEU A 148 -1.47 -4.13 -3.58
N VAL A 149 -1.86 -5.40 -3.66
CA VAL A 149 -0.93 -6.54 -3.49
C VAL A 149 -1.20 -7.64 -4.51
N ASP A 150 -0.17 -8.33 -4.97
CA ASP A 150 -0.31 -9.48 -5.88
C ASP A 150 -0.89 -10.72 -5.19
N ASP A 151 -1.28 -11.74 -5.97
CA ASP A 151 -1.85 -12.98 -5.44
C ASP A 151 -0.89 -13.67 -4.45
N PHE A 152 0.41 -13.69 -4.76
CA PHE A 152 1.45 -14.21 -3.88
C PHE A 152 1.36 -13.57 -2.49
N THR A 153 1.41 -12.23 -2.43
CA THR A 153 1.39 -11.52 -1.15
C THR A 153 0.04 -11.70 -0.46
N TYR A 154 -1.06 -11.64 -1.21
CA TYR A 154 -2.40 -11.78 -0.66
C TYR A 154 -2.60 -13.11 0.06
N TYR A 155 -2.22 -14.22 -0.58
CA TYR A 155 -2.33 -15.55 0.02
C TYR A 155 -1.32 -15.76 1.15
N GLN A 156 -0.11 -15.21 1.04
CA GLN A 156 0.87 -15.22 2.14
C GLN A 156 0.31 -14.53 3.40
N GLU A 157 -0.29 -13.35 3.27
CA GLU A 157 -0.83 -12.59 4.42
C GLU A 157 -2.01 -13.28 5.09
N LYS A 158 -2.72 -14.13 4.35
CA LYS A 158 -3.77 -14.99 4.88
C LYS A 158 -3.24 -16.29 5.51
N ASN A 159 -1.93 -16.51 5.53
CA ASN A 159 -1.31 -17.79 5.85
C ASN A 159 -1.91 -18.95 5.03
N GLN A 160 -2.26 -18.67 3.77
CA GLN A 160 -2.89 -19.63 2.87
C GLN A 160 -1.89 -20.09 1.82
N LEU A 161 -1.45 -21.34 1.95
CA LEU A 161 -0.69 -22.03 0.91
C LEU A 161 -1.62 -22.92 0.09
N TRP A 162 -1.22 -23.17 -1.16
CA TRP A 162 -1.93 -24.04 -2.08
C TRP A 162 -1.10 -25.29 -2.32
N GLN A 163 -1.66 -26.48 -2.08
CA GLN A 163 -0.98 -27.72 -2.39
C GLN A 163 -1.28 -28.16 -3.83
N VAL A 164 -0.26 -28.59 -4.57
CA VAL A 164 -0.45 -29.23 -5.87
C VAL A 164 -1.14 -30.58 -5.67
N ASP A 165 -2.36 -30.72 -6.21
CA ASP A 165 -3.04 -32.01 -6.26
C ASP A 165 -2.61 -32.78 -7.50
N SER A 166 -2.69 -32.14 -8.66
CA SER A 166 -2.29 -32.73 -9.94
C SER A 166 -1.92 -31.67 -10.97
N VAL A 167 -1.13 -32.08 -11.96
CA VAL A 167 -0.74 -31.25 -13.11
C VAL A 167 -0.96 -32.03 -14.41
N ASP A 168 -1.68 -31.42 -15.35
CA ASP A 168 -1.83 -31.93 -16.71
C ASP A 168 -1.06 -31.01 -17.67
N LEU A 169 0.11 -31.44 -18.10
CA LEU A 169 0.95 -30.69 -19.02
C LEU A 169 0.51 -30.79 -20.49
N LYS A 170 -0.45 -31.67 -20.82
CA LYS A 170 -1.02 -31.74 -22.17
C LYS A 170 -2.11 -30.67 -22.34
N GLU A 171 -2.98 -30.57 -21.34
CA GLU A 171 -4.04 -29.55 -21.28
C GLU A 171 -3.56 -28.23 -20.66
N MET A 172 -2.34 -28.21 -20.12
CA MET A 172 -1.75 -27.06 -19.43
C MET A 172 -2.60 -26.60 -18.24
N LYS A 173 -3.00 -27.54 -17.40
CA LYS A 173 -3.83 -27.32 -16.22
C LYS A 173 -3.08 -27.67 -14.94
N LEU A 174 -3.23 -26.84 -13.92
CA LEU A 174 -2.73 -27.08 -12.57
C LEU A 174 -3.89 -27.08 -11.59
N HIS A 175 -4.08 -28.20 -10.90
CA HIS A 175 -5.10 -28.36 -9.87
C HIS A 175 -4.47 -28.17 -8.49
N LEU A 176 -5.04 -27.23 -7.74
CA LEU A 176 -4.56 -26.84 -6.42
C LEU A 176 -5.66 -27.00 -5.36
N VAL A 177 -5.24 -27.31 -4.15
CA VAL A 177 -6.10 -27.49 -2.97
C VAL A 177 -5.63 -26.54 -1.87
N SER A 178 -6.54 -25.80 -1.24
CA SER A 178 -6.20 -24.89 -0.14
C SER A 178 -5.71 -25.65 1.09
N GLN A 179 -4.70 -25.11 1.77
CA GLN A 179 -4.26 -25.56 3.10
C GLN A 179 -4.56 -24.50 4.17
N ALA A 180 -5.75 -23.90 4.14
CA ALA A 180 -6.14 -22.93 5.16
C ALA A 180 -6.50 -23.63 6.48
N GLU A 181 -5.94 -23.18 7.59
CA GLU A 181 -6.34 -23.64 8.93
C GLU A 181 -7.80 -23.23 9.21
N GLY A 182 -8.65 -24.22 9.53
CA GLY A 182 -10.04 -23.97 9.96
C GLY A 182 -11.11 -24.04 8.86
N GLU A 183 -10.77 -24.36 7.60
CA GLU A 183 -11.79 -24.68 6.59
C GLU A 183 -12.39 -26.07 6.83
N GLU A 184 -13.72 -26.19 6.97
CA GLU A 184 -14.42 -27.48 7.07
C GLU A 184 -14.24 -28.34 5.81
N LYS A 185 -14.01 -27.70 4.65
CA LYS A 185 -13.71 -28.35 3.37
C LYS A 185 -12.67 -27.53 2.63
N PRO A 186 -11.60 -28.16 2.12
CA PRO A 186 -10.59 -27.45 1.35
C PRO A 186 -11.16 -26.97 0.02
N THR A 187 -10.85 -25.73 -0.32
CA THR A 187 -11.19 -25.11 -1.60
C THR A 187 -10.26 -25.65 -2.69
N THR A 188 -10.83 -26.06 -3.82
CA THR A 188 -10.05 -26.50 -4.99
C THR A 188 -10.11 -25.46 -6.10
N ILE A 189 -8.98 -25.16 -6.72
CA ILE A 189 -8.90 -24.28 -7.88
C ILE A 189 -8.16 -24.94 -9.03
N GLU A 190 -8.54 -24.56 -10.25
CA GLU A 190 -7.85 -24.93 -11.48
C GLU A 190 -7.24 -23.65 -12.08
N LEU A 191 -5.93 -23.67 -12.30
CA LEU A 191 -5.18 -22.60 -12.95
C LEU A 191 -4.77 -23.02 -14.36
N ASP A 192 -4.79 -22.06 -15.28
CA ASP A 192 -4.18 -22.24 -16.59
C ASP A 192 -2.67 -22.05 -16.49
N LEU A 193 -1.91 -23.06 -16.90
CA LEU A 193 -0.49 -22.95 -17.18
C LEU A 193 -0.29 -22.46 -18.63
N THR A 194 0.87 -21.88 -18.89
CA THR A 194 1.30 -21.54 -20.26
C THR A 194 2.76 -21.97 -20.44
N PRO A 195 3.25 -22.14 -21.69
CA PRO A 195 4.67 -22.37 -21.92
C PRO A 195 5.58 -21.25 -21.35
N ALA A 196 5.03 -20.07 -21.06
CA ALA A 196 5.73 -18.93 -20.49
C ALA A 196 5.63 -18.84 -18.96
N THR A 197 4.88 -19.74 -18.30
CA THR A 197 4.75 -19.75 -16.83
C THR A 197 6.13 -20.01 -16.21
N ARG A 198 6.59 -19.06 -15.40
CA ARG A 198 7.90 -19.13 -14.74
C ARG A 198 7.79 -19.95 -13.47
N VAL A 199 8.57 -21.02 -13.38
CA VAL A 199 8.58 -21.92 -12.22
C VAL A 199 9.86 -21.70 -11.42
N TYR A 200 9.74 -21.61 -10.10
CA TYR A 200 10.86 -21.43 -9.19
C TYR A 200 10.89 -22.56 -8.17
N LEU A 201 12.08 -23.14 -7.97
CA LEU A 201 12.33 -24.22 -7.03
C LEU A 201 13.71 -23.99 -6.40
N GLY A 202 13.77 -23.88 -5.07
CA GLY A 202 14.98 -23.48 -4.36
C GLY A 202 15.60 -22.23 -4.97
N LYS A 203 16.87 -22.33 -5.36
CA LYS A 203 17.67 -21.21 -5.93
C LYS A 203 17.68 -21.13 -7.46
N GLN A 204 16.86 -21.93 -8.14
CA GLN A 204 16.89 -22.05 -9.60
C GLN A 204 15.54 -21.74 -10.25
N ILE A 205 15.59 -21.37 -11.53
CA ILE A 205 14.43 -21.35 -12.41
C ILE A 205 14.23 -22.78 -12.90
N ALA A 206 13.10 -23.36 -12.54
CA ALA A 206 12.70 -24.71 -12.88
C ALA A 206 11.85 -24.73 -14.16
N THR A 207 11.43 -25.92 -14.59
CA THR A 207 10.52 -26.10 -15.71
C THR A 207 9.15 -26.57 -15.23
N LEU A 208 8.18 -26.62 -16.16
CA LEU A 208 6.86 -27.18 -15.86
C LEU A 208 6.91 -28.67 -15.49
N GLN A 209 7.96 -29.40 -15.90
CA GLN A 209 8.13 -30.82 -15.56
C GLN A 209 8.53 -31.02 -14.09
N ASP A 210 9.03 -29.99 -13.42
CA ASP A 210 9.45 -30.04 -12.02
C ASP A 210 8.28 -29.85 -11.04
N ILE A 211 7.07 -29.57 -11.55
CA ILE A 211 5.85 -29.47 -10.75
C ILE A 211 5.41 -30.88 -10.36
N GLN A 212 5.28 -31.12 -9.06
CA GLN A 212 4.94 -32.43 -8.50
C GLN A 212 3.78 -32.31 -7.49
N PRO A 213 2.86 -33.29 -7.46
CA PRO A 213 1.86 -33.39 -6.41
C PRO A 213 2.48 -33.31 -5.00
N GLY A 214 1.77 -32.65 -4.08
CA GLY A 214 2.17 -32.46 -2.70
C GLY A 214 3.00 -31.20 -2.43
N GLN A 215 3.51 -30.51 -3.45
CA GLN A 215 4.24 -29.25 -3.29
C GLN A 215 3.31 -28.12 -2.81
N ASN A 216 3.78 -27.32 -1.87
CA ASN A 216 3.05 -26.16 -1.37
C ASN A 216 3.53 -24.90 -2.07
N VAL A 217 2.62 -24.24 -2.79
CA VAL A 217 2.93 -23.19 -3.74
C VAL A 217 2.26 -21.87 -3.40
N LEU A 218 2.90 -20.80 -3.89
CA LEU A 218 2.25 -19.52 -4.16
C LEU A 218 2.42 -19.21 -5.66
N PHE A 219 1.55 -18.36 -6.18
CA PHE A 219 1.52 -18.02 -7.60
C PHE A 219 1.08 -16.58 -7.80
N ASN A 220 1.31 -16.07 -9.00
CA ASN A 220 0.71 -14.82 -9.50
C ASN A 220 -0.09 -15.08 -10.78
N LEU A 221 -1.17 -14.33 -10.95
CA LEU A 221 -2.09 -14.51 -12.05
C LEU A 221 -2.06 -13.33 -13.03
N THR A 222 -2.45 -13.64 -14.27
CA THR A 222 -2.90 -12.70 -15.28
C THR A 222 -4.17 -13.21 -15.94
N TRP A 223 -4.94 -12.34 -16.56
CA TRP A 223 -6.24 -12.65 -17.17
C TRP A 223 -7.19 -13.33 -16.19
N ALA A 224 -7.03 -12.98 -14.91
CA ALA A 224 -7.84 -13.51 -13.83
C ALA A 224 -9.30 -13.19 -14.10
N THR A 225 -10.19 -14.16 -13.86
CA THR A 225 -11.65 -14.08 -14.09
C THR A 225 -12.10 -13.93 -15.54
N LEU A 226 -11.19 -13.74 -16.51
CA LEU A 226 -11.54 -13.82 -17.93
C LEU A 226 -11.77 -15.27 -18.38
N TYR A 227 -10.95 -16.18 -17.85
CA TYR A 227 -10.92 -17.61 -18.16
C TYR A 227 -10.85 -18.45 -16.87
N GLY A 228 -11.89 -18.37 -16.02
CA GLY A 228 -11.87 -19.02 -14.71
C GLY A 228 -10.99 -18.26 -13.72
N VAL A 229 -10.14 -18.95 -12.96
CA VAL A 229 -9.31 -18.29 -11.93
C VAL A 229 -8.26 -17.38 -12.56
N GLY A 230 -7.63 -17.80 -13.66
CA GLY A 230 -6.64 -17.02 -14.40
C GLY A 230 -5.48 -17.87 -14.90
N ARG A 231 -4.56 -17.22 -15.61
CA ARG A 231 -3.31 -17.81 -16.09
C ARG A 231 -2.18 -17.55 -15.12
N CYS A 232 -1.48 -18.61 -14.74
CA CYS A 232 -0.32 -18.54 -13.86
C CYS A 232 0.87 -17.91 -14.61
N THR A 233 1.36 -16.76 -14.14
CA THR A 233 2.56 -16.11 -14.68
C THR A 233 3.83 -16.59 -13.99
N ASN A 234 3.76 -16.74 -12.67
CA ASN A 234 4.84 -17.17 -11.81
C ASN A 234 4.33 -18.19 -10.79
N LEU A 235 5.11 -19.25 -10.54
CA LEU A 235 4.79 -20.34 -9.61
C LEU A 235 6.03 -20.65 -8.75
N TRP A 236 5.91 -20.52 -7.43
CA TRP A 236 6.97 -20.83 -6.48
C TRP A 236 6.65 -22.15 -5.77
N LEU A 237 7.47 -23.17 -5.99
CA LEU A 237 7.18 -24.55 -5.61
C LEU A 237 7.51 -24.89 -4.15
N ASP A 238 8.31 -24.05 -3.48
CA ASP A 238 8.81 -24.30 -2.14
C ASP A 238 9.06 -23.00 -1.35
N GLU A 239 9.37 -23.15 -0.06
CA GLU A 239 9.63 -22.01 0.83
C GLU A 239 10.90 -21.25 0.46
N GLU A 240 11.96 -21.95 0.04
CA GLU A 240 13.23 -21.31 -0.31
C GLU A 240 13.07 -20.36 -1.50
N SER A 241 12.37 -20.78 -2.55
CA SER A 241 12.09 -19.92 -3.71
C SER A 241 11.21 -18.71 -3.36
N ARG A 242 10.23 -18.88 -2.46
CA ARG A 242 9.40 -17.77 -1.96
C ARG A 242 10.22 -16.74 -1.17
N GLN A 243 11.10 -17.20 -0.28
CA GLN A 243 11.96 -16.34 0.52
C GLN A 243 12.94 -15.55 -0.35
N ILE A 244 13.45 -16.15 -1.42
CA ILE A 244 14.31 -15.46 -2.39
C ILE A 244 13.54 -14.34 -3.09
N ALA A 245 12.31 -14.59 -3.55
CA ALA A 245 11.48 -13.58 -4.20
C ALA A 245 11.18 -12.40 -3.26
N GLN A 246 10.79 -12.70 -2.01
CA GLN A 246 10.59 -11.70 -0.96
C GLN A 246 11.86 -10.87 -0.72
N THR A 247 13.00 -11.53 -0.51
CA THR A 247 14.27 -10.86 -0.23
C THR A 247 14.70 -9.93 -1.37
N GLN A 248 14.54 -10.38 -2.62
CA GLN A 248 14.88 -9.58 -3.79
C GLN A 248 13.98 -8.35 -3.92
N GLN A 249 12.66 -8.52 -3.77
CA GLN A 249 11.73 -7.39 -3.82
C GLN A 249 11.95 -6.40 -2.67
N LEU A 250 12.20 -6.91 -1.45
CA LEU A 250 12.55 -6.07 -0.30
C LEU A 250 13.82 -5.26 -0.54
N ALA A 251 14.85 -5.87 -1.13
CA ALA A 251 16.09 -5.17 -1.50
C ALA A 251 15.83 -4.05 -2.53
N GLN A 252 15.02 -4.31 -3.55
CA GLN A 252 14.62 -3.30 -4.54
C GLN A 252 13.89 -2.12 -3.88
N HIS A 253 12.92 -2.41 -3.01
CA HIS A 253 12.18 -1.34 -2.30
C HIS A 253 13.05 -0.54 -1.35
N ARG A 254 14.00 -1.18 -0.65
CA ARG A 254 14.96 -0.48 0.19
C ARG A 254 15.81 0.51 -0.61
N LEU A 255 16.26 0.12 -1.80
CA LEU A 255 16.98 1.03 -2.70
C LEU A 255 16.08 2.19 -3.13
N HIS A 256 14.84 1.89 -3.57
CA HIS A 256 13.87 2.91 -3.96
C HIS A 256 13.63 3.97 -2.86
N GLN A 257 13.49 3.52 -1.61
CA GLN A 257 13.29 4.37 -0.45
C GLN A 257 14.56 5.16 -0.08
N LYS A 258 15.74 4.53 -0.13
CA LYS A 258 17.01 5.23 0.16
C LYS A 258 17.29 6.37 -0.81
N ASP A 259 16.98 6.18 -2.08
CA ASP A 259 17.20 7.21 -3.11
C ASP A 259 16.22 8.38 -3.05
N ARG A 260 15.04 8.18 -2.45
CA ARG A 260 13.94 9.17 -2.44
C ARG A 260 13.59 9.67 -1.04
N GLY A 261 14.10 9.06 0.02
CA GLY A 261 13.73 9.37 1.40
C GLY A 261 12.35 8.82 1.77
N ILE A 262 12.12 8.70 3.08
CA ILE A 262 10.84 8.21 3.62
C ILE A 262 9.83 9.35 3.64
N ALA A 263 8.68 9.13 3.01
CA ALA A 263 7.59 10.09 3.00
C ALA A 263 6.85 10.11 4.35
N GLY A 264 6.34 11.28 4.71
CA GLY A 264 5.52 11.47 5.90
C GLY A 264 4.64 12.69 5.79
N ILE A 265 3.61 12.72 6.63
CA ILE A 265 2.69 13.84 6.75
C ILE A 265 3.11 14.75 7.88
N ILE A 266 3.06 16.05 7.66
CA ILE A 266 3.28 17.05 8.70
C ILE A 266 2.02 17.13 9.57
N ASP A 267 2.14 16.71 10.82
CA ASP A 267 1.07 16.83 11.82
C ASP A 267 0.98 18.27 12.36
N ALA A 268 2.14 18.91 12.60
CA ALA A 268 2.23 20.24 13.18
C ALA A 268 3.51 20.98 12.78
N VAL A 269 3.46 22.31 12.87
CA VAL A 269 4.60 23.20 12.61
C VAL A 269 4.70 24.24 13.72
N ASP A 270 5.85 24.26 14.40
CA ASP A 270 6.24 25.34 15.30
C ASP A 270 7.05 26.37 14.49
N ASN A 271 6.39 27.49 14.15
CA ASN A 271 7.01 28.54 13.34
C ASN A 271 8.13 29.29 14.06
N GLN A 272 8.05 29.44 15.39
CA GLN A 272 9.03 30.20 16.16
C GLN A 272 10.34 29.42 16.25
N ASN A 273 10.24 28.12 16.51
CA ASN A 273 11.40 27.25 16.68
C ASN A 273 11.81 26.52 15.40
N ARG A 274 11.03 26.65 14.32
CA ARG A 274 11.19 25.93 13.04
C ARG A 274 11.19 24.41 13.21
N ILE A 275 10.21 23.89 13.96
CA ILE A 275 10.10 22.45 14.22
C ILE A 275 8.92 21.89 13.42
N LEU A 276 9.19 20.84 12.66
CA LEU A 276 8.15 20.02 12.03
C LEU A 276 7.92 18.79 12.88
N THR A 277 6.66 18.48 13.15
CA THR A 277 6.24 17.17 13.67
C THR A 277 5.66 16.38 12.51
N VAL A 278 6.26 15.23 12.20
CA VAL A 278 5.95 14.45 10.99
C VAL A 278 5.67 13.00 11.35
N THR A 279 4.51 12.48 10.97
CA THR A 279 4.23 11.03 11.02
C THR A 279 4.66 10.38 9.72
N LEU A 280 5.58 9.41 9.78
CA LEU A 280 6.07 8.71 8.59
C LEU A 280 5.02 7.73 8.06
N PHE A 281 4.92 7.62 6.73
CA PHE A 281 4.02 6.69 6.06
C PHE A 281 4.46 5.22 6.24
N GLY A 282 3.47 4.34 6.22
CA GLY A 282 3.66 2.88 6.24
C GLY A 282 4.13 2.33 4.89
N GLY A 283 4.16 1.00 4.77
CA GLY A 283 4.71 0.34 3.56
C GLY A 283 6.22 0.53 3.43
N VAL A 284 6.90 0.79 4.54
CA VAL A 284 8.36 0.93 4.66
C VAL A 284 8.87 -0.25 5.45
N ASP A 285 10.03 -0.76 5.07
CA ASP A 285 10.72 -1.78 5.85
C ASP A 285 11.21 -1.21 7.19
N ALA A 286 10.94 -1.92 8.29
CA ALA A 286 11.24 -1.46 9.63
C ALA A 286 12.74 -1.16 9.83
N SER A 287 13.64 -1.91 9.18
CA SER A 287 15.08 -1.68 9.30
C SER A 287 15.53 -0.31 8.79
N LEU A 288 14.79 0.31 7.87
CA LEU A 288 15.08 1.67 7.41
C LEU A 288 14.68 2.74 8.44
N LEU A 289 13.71 2.43 9.31
CA LEU A 289 13.29 3.36 10.35
C LEU A 289 14.32 3.45 11.49
N GLU A 290 15.16 2.42 11.65
CA GLU A 290 16.26 2.40 12.64
C GLU A 290 17.35 3.44 12.36
N ASP A 291 17.44 3.94 11.12
CA ASP A 291 18.38 4.99 10.73
C ASP A 291 17.96 6.39 11.23
N PHE A 292 16.69 6.57 11.62
CA PHE A 292 16.21 7.81 12.21
C PHE A 292 16.58 7.88 13.70
N LYS A 293 17.57 8.72 14.02
CA LYS A 293 18.11 8.83 15.38
C LYS A 293 18.08 10.28 15.87
N PRO A 294 17.64 10.55 17.11
CA PRO A 294 17.75 11.87 17.72
C PRO A 294 19.20 12.38 17.69
N ASN A 295 19.37 13.70 17.64
CA ASN A 295 20.66 14.39 17.56
C ASN A 295 21.50 14.06 16.31
N THR A 296 20.88 13.49 15.27
CA THR A 296 21.50 13.34 13.94
C THR A 296 20.87 14.31 12.95
N ILE A 297 21.58 14.64 11.87
CA ILE A 297 21.05 15.53 10.83
C ILE A 297 20.19 14.74 9.86
N ALA A 298 19.00 15.24 9.57
CA ALA A 298 18.15 14.80 8.48
C ALA A 298 18.03 15.89 7.40
N GLN A 299 17.79 15.47 6.17
CA GLN A 299 17.42 16.35 5.06
C GLN A 299 15.91 16.22 4.84
N VAL A 300 15.21 17.36 4.75
CA VAL A 300 13.76 17.40 4.56
C VAL A 300 13.43 18.08 3.23
N CYS A 301 12.66 17.40 2.39
CA CYS A 301 12.16 17.94 1.12
C CYS A 301 10.64 18.02 1.17
N VAL A 302 10.06 19.09 0.62
CA VAL A 302 8.60 19.16 0.39
C VAL A 302 8.26 18.19 -0.74
N ALA A 303 7.16 17.45 -0.59
CA ALA A 303 6.65 16.57 -1.62
C ALA A 303 5.17 16.84 -1.91
N GLU A 304 4.76 16.59 -3.15
CA GLU A 304 3.34 16.61 -3.54
C GLU A 304 2.63 15.29 -3.17
N PRO A 305 1.28 15.20 -3.26
CA PRO A 305 0.54 13.96 -3.03
C PRO A 305 1.00 12.75 -3.86
N THR A 306 1.60 12.98 -5.03
CA THR A 306 2.24 11.94 -5.86
C THR A 306 3.60 11.47 -5.30
N LEU A 307 4.04 12.07 -4.19
CA LEU A 307 5.34 11.88 -3.55
C LEU A 307 6.54 12.35 -4.38
N GLN A 308 6.30 13.12 -5.45
CA GLN A 308 7.34 13.79 -6.22
C GLN A 308 7.86 15.01 -5.47
N ILE A 309 9.14 15.33 -5.69
CA ILE A 309 9.84 16.51 -5.18
C ILE A 309 10.24 17.34 -6.39
N TYR A 310 10.28 18.68 -6.25
CA TYR A 310 10.68 19.58 -7.33
C TYR A 310 12.15 19.38 -7.72
N ASP A 311 13.09 19.52 -6.80
CA ASP A 311 14.49 19.10 -6.98
C ASP A 311 15.08 18.66 -5.64
N GLN A 312 15.22 17.36 -5.42
CA GLN A 312 15.66 16.88 -4.10
C GLN A 312 17.08 17.31 -3.71
N VAL A 313 17.96 17.59 -4.67
CA VAL A 313 19.34 18.02 -4.38
C VAL A 313 19.37 19.49 -3.96
N ASN A 314 18.56 20.34 -4.57
CA ASN A 314 18.56 21.78 -4.29
C ASN A 314 17.51 22.20 -3.23
N ASP A 315 16.39 21.49 -3.14
CA ASP A 315 15.28 21.84 -2.25
C ASP A 315 15.42 21.30 -0.83
N LYS A 316 16.31 20.34 -0.59
CA LYS A 316 16.54 19.80 0.76
C LYS A 316 16.86 20.91 1.76
N LYS A 317 16.24 20.83 2.94
CA LYS A 317 16.60 21.65 4.12
C LYS A 317 17.05 20.75 5.25
N GLY A 318 18.31 20.90 5.61
CA GLY A 318 18.97 20.10 6.63
C GLY A 318 18.67 20.61 8.03
N GLY A 319 18.62 19.70 9.00
CA GLY A 319 18.38 20.06 10.40
C GLY A 319 18.48 18.86 11.35
N PRO A 320 18.66 19.09 12.67
CA PRO A 320 18.69 17.99 13.62
C PRO A 320 17.31 17.33 13.77
N ILE A 321 17.31 16.00 13.87
CA ILE A 321 16.21 15.24 14.44
C ILE A 321 16.22 15.47 15.95
N LEU A 322 15.15 16.02 16.48
CA LEU A 322 14.98 16.31 17.90
C LEU A 322 14.46 15.08 18.67
N SER A 323 13.49 14.38 18.10
CA SER A 323 12.92 13.16 18.67
C SER A 323 12.39 12.22 17.59
N VAL A 324 12.31 10.94 17.96
CA VAL A 324 11.78 9.82 17.17
C VAL A 324 10.92 9.02 18.13
N ASP A 325 9.61 9.15 17.99
CA ASP A 325 8.64 8.73 18.99
C ASP A 325 7.69 7.68 18.38
N PRO A 326 7.54 6.49 19.00
CA PRO A 326 6.52 5.54 18.58
C PRO A 326 5.14 6.12 18.90
N ILE A 327 4.22 5.97 17.94
CA ILE A 327 2.83 6.40 18.07
C ILE A 327 1.89 5.25 17.72
N GLU A 328 0.61 5.40 18.06
CA GLU A 328 -0.41 4.45 17.64
C GLU A 328 -0.43 4.32 16.11
N LYS A 329 -0.29 3.07 15.63
CA LYS A 329 -0.23 2.79 14.21
C LYS A 329 -1.62 2.87 13.60
N LYS A 330 -1.86 3.94 12.84
CA LYS A 330 -3.07 4.13 12.03
C LYS A 330 -2.90 3.49 10.64
N PRO A 331 -4.00 3.18 9.92
CA PRO A 331 -3.94 2.76 8.51
C PRO A 331 -3.13 3.75 7.67
N GLY A 332 -2.08 3.28 6.99
CA GLY A 332 -1.18 4.11 6.18
C GLY A 332 -0.04 4.77 6.96
N SER A 333 -0.01 4.69 8.29
CA SER A 333 1.09 5.15 9.14
C SER A 333 2.11 4.03 9.39
N SER A 334 3.38 4.41 9.55
CA SER A 334 4.44 3.53 10.03
C SER A 334 4.33 3.22 11.53
N GLY A 335 3.59 4.04 12.29
CA GLY A 335 3.65 4.06 13.76
C GLY A 335 4.84 4.85 14.31
N MET A 336 5.53 5.64 13.47
CA MET A 336 6.66 6.47 13.87
C MET A 336 6.40 7.95 13.60
N GLN A 337 6.60 8.79 14.61
CA GLN A 337 6.58 10.25 14.50
C GLN A 337 7.97 10.83 14.75
N ILE A 338 8.32 11.86 13.98
CA ILE A 338 9.63 12.50 14.03
C ILE A 338 9.45 14.00 14.24
N ARG A 339 10.23 14.56 15.16
CA ARG A 339 10.39 16.00 15.28
C ARG A 339 11.71 16.41 14.66
N VAL A 340 11.69 17.23 13.63
CA VAL A 340 12.89 17.69 12.91
C VAL A 340 12.90 19.20 12.82
N GLN A 341 14.08 19.80 12.98
CA GLN A 341 14.26 21.25 12.96
C GLN A 341 15.04 21.70 11.72
N PRO A 342 14.41 21.83 10.54
CA PRO A 342 15.10 22.29 9.34
C PRO A 342 15.71 23.69 9.51
N SER A 343 16.78 23.97 8.75
CA SER A 343 17.50 25.23 8.78
C SER A 343 16.61 26.45 8.45
N LEU A 344 15.58 26.24 7.63
CA LEU A 344 14.57 27.24 7.27
C LEU A 344 13.23 26.55 7.01
N LEU A 345 12.14 27.31 7.16
CA LEU A 345 10.80 26.84 6.82
C LEU A 345 10.45 27.21 5.38
N LEU A 346 10.04 26.21 4.60
CA LEU A 346 9.52 26.39 3.25
C LEU A 346 8.00 26.58 3.28
N GLU A 347 7.45 27.19 2.23
CA GLU A 347 6.01 27.39 2.06
C GLU A 347 5.22 26.07 2.16
N GLY A 348 5.79 24.96 1.67
CA GLY A 348 5.18 23.64 1.74
C GLY A 348 5.24 22.94 3.11
N TYR A 349 5.96 23.49 4.09
CA TYR A 349 5.95 22.97 5.45
C TYR A 349 4.72 23.46 6.22
N ARG A 350 3.57 22.83 5.96
CA ARG A 350 2.29 23.13 6.61
C ARG A 350 1.62 21.86 7.12
N PRO A 351 0.84 21.92 8.21
CA PRO A 351 0.03 20.79 8.65
C PRO A 351 -0.79 20.21 7.50
N GLY A 352 -0.82 18.88 7.39
CA GLY A 352 -1.50 18.15 6.32
C GLY A 352 -0.69 18.00 5.01
N ARG A 353 0.40 18.76 4.83
CA ARG A 353 1.30 18.61 3.66
C ARG A 353 2.31 17.49 3.88
N ILE A 354 2.97 17.08 2.80
CA ILE A 354 3.83 15.91 2.75
C ILE A 354 5.28 16.36 2.62
N VAL A 355 6.15 15.63 3.31
CA VAL A 355 7.60 15.76 3.15
C VAL A 355 8.20 14.40 2.89
N ARG A 356 9.40 14.39 2.31
CA ARG A 356 10.31 13.25 2.39
C ARG A 356 11.48 13.59 3.28
N ILE A 357 11.85 12.66 4.15
CA ILE A 357 12.93 12.81 5.12
C ILE A 357 14.01 11.77 4.81
N PHE A 358 15.24 12.26 4.69
CA PHE A 358 16.44 11.44 4.53
C PHE A 358 17.22 11.52 5.85
N PRO A 359 17.31 10.44 6.64
CA PRO A 359 18.11 10.42 7.84
C PRO A 359 19.61 10.50 7.53
N SER A 360 20.43 10.65 8.56
CA SER A 360 21.87 10.81 8.40
C SER A 360 22.52 9.63 7.67
N GLY A 361 23.40 9.91 6.71
CA GLY A 361 24.11 8.90 5.92
C GLY A 361 23.34 8.39 4.70
N TRP A 362 22.07 8.79 4.52
CA TRP A 362 21.33 8.47 3.30
C TRP A 362 21.76 9.38 2.14
N PRO A 363 21.80 8.86 0.91
CA PRO A 363 22.10 9.67 -0.26
C PRO A 363 20.95 10.64 -0.54
N VAL A 364 21.29 11.86 -0.95
CA VAL A 364 20.36 12.76 -1.64
C VAL A 364 20.89 12.94 -3.05
N VAL A 365 20.39 12.11 -3.97
CA VAL A 365 20.87 12.01 -5.36
C VAL A 365 20.02 12.84 -6.31
N THR A 366 20.43 12.99 -7.56
CA THR A 366 19.50 13.46 -8.61
C THR A 366 18.62 12.29 -9.03
N LEU A 367 17.31 12.50 -9.13
CA LEU A 367 16.38 11.52 -9.70
C LEU A 367 16.32 11.70 -11.23
N PRO A 368 15.84 10.70 -11.99
CA PRO A 368 15.46 10.92 -13.38
C PRO A 368 14.56 12.15 -13.53
N GLU A 369 14.75 12.94 -14.58
CA GLU A 369 14.06 14.22 -14.75
C GLU A 369 12.53 14.05 -14.73
N GLU A 370 12.04 12.94 -15.30
CA GLU A 370 10.62 12.59 -15.36
C GLU A 370 10.01 12.35 -13.96
N GLU A 371 10.82 11.98 -12.96
CA GLU A 371 10.37 11.78 -11.58
C GLU A 371 10.31 13.09 -10.77
N THR A 372 10.87 14.18 -11.30
CA THR A 372 10.90 15.50 -10.64
C THR A 372 9.72 16.37 -11.05
N LEU A 373 9.42 17.42 -10.28
CA LEU A 373 8.47 18.47 -10.70
C LEU A 373 9.18 19.62 -11.43
N TRP A 374 10.47 19.46 -11.72
CA TRP A 374 11.25 20.43 -12.49
C TRP A 374 10.65 20.55 -13.90
N PRO A 375 10.48 21.76 -14.45
CA PRO A 375 9.90 21.92 -15.78
C PRO A 375 10.77 21.21 -16.83
N GLU A 376 10.12 20.51 -17.77
CA GLU A 376 10.77 19.92 -18.93
C GLU A 376 11.63 20.98 -19.61
N ARG A 377 12.89 20.63 -19.91
CA ARG A 377 13.72 21.47 -20.77
C ARG A 377 13.27 21.19 -22.20
N ASP A 378 12.48 22.11 -22.75
CA ASP A 378 12.11 22.16 -24.18
C ASP A 378 13.32 21.95 -25.11
#